data_AF-A0A2D9Q581-F1
#
_entry.id   AF-A0A2D9Q581-F1
#
_cell.length_a   1.000
_cell.length_b   1.000
_cell.length_c   1.000
_cell.angle_alpha   90.00
_cell.angle_beta   90.00
_cell.angle_gamma   90.00
#
_symmetry.space_group_name_H-M   'P 1'
#
loop_
_entity.id
_entity.type
_entity.pdbx_description
1 polymer ?
#
loop_
_entity_poly.entity_id
_entity_poly.type
_entity_poly.pdbx_seq_one_letter_code
_entity_poly.pdbx_strand_id
1 'polypeptide(L)'
;MMGNDTPFEDDEEEMDIYAALGLNTPVGDDAASASPAPLLDAYDPLAAFMDDEDENLQGGEGMFAPSPTISEETIESLLATLARDLLDHERLSASLSGGRIDMDSLTIERDREAYHLSLIVDMGGQAIKPFATVLAVEDAWQPMAAPKGLHTRWKPVYEALCKALTEALSHQGRPSSL
;
A
#
# COMPACT_ATOMS: atom_id res chain seq x y z
N MET A 1 -5.04 -39.06 -59.36
CA MET A 1 -3.80 -38.56 -58.74
C MET A 1 -3.84 -38.92 -57.28
N MET A 2 -3.12 -39.97 -56.89
CA MET A 2 -2.81 -40.29 -55.50
C MET A 2 -1.54 -39.51 -55.11
N GLY A 3 -1.52 -38.92 -53.92
CA GLY A 3 -0.35 -38.32 -53.29
C GLY A 3 -0.51 -38.38 -51.76
N ASN A 4 0.37 -39.15 -51.14
CA ASN A 4 0.49 -39.45 -49.71
C ASN A 4 1.76 -38.76 -49.18
N ASP A 5 1.68 -38.05 -48.05
CA ASP A 5 2.72 -37.75 -47.03
C ASP A 5 2.20 -36.56 -46.19
N THR A 6 2.17 -36.49 -44.85
CA THR A 6 2.67 -37.29 -43.73
C THR A 6 1.92 -36.74 -42.49
N PRO A 7 1.39 -37.55 -41.55
CA PRO A 7 1.05 -37.04 -40.24
C PRO A 7 2.37 -36.73 -39.50
N PHE A 8 2.57 -35.50 -39.07
CA PHE A 8 3.57 -35.23 -38.04
C PHE A 8 3.00 -35.79 -36.74
N GLU A 9 3.41 -37.02 -36.43
CA GLU A 9 3.53 -37.52 -35.07
C GLU A 9 4.60 -36.65 -34.39
N ASP A 10 4.18 -35.58 -33.72
CA ASP A 10 4.95 -35.03 -32.62
C ASP A 10 4.44 -35.76 -31.38
N ASP A 11 5.08 -36.90 -31.10
CA ASP A 11 5.14 -37.46 -29.76
C ASP A 11 5.83 -36.42 -28.87
N GLU A 12 5.07 -35.40 -28.45
CA GLU A 12 5.41 -34.59 -27.27
C GLU A 12 5.16 -35.46 -26.04
N GLU A 13 5.91 -36.56 -25.91
CA GLU A 13 6.15 -37.25 -24.65
C GLU A 13 6.44 -36.14 -23.63
N GLU A 14 5.47 -35.89 -22.73
CA GLU A 14 5.49 -34.81 -21.75
C GLU A 14 6.83 -34.87 -21.02
N MET A 15 7.80 -34.10 -21.51
CA MET A 15 9.14 -34.11 -20.95
C MET A 15 8.97 -33.51 -19.57
N ASP A 16 9.08 -34.37 -18.55
CA ASP A 16 8.97 -33.98 -17.15
C ASP A 16 9.94 -32.82 -16.91
N ILE A 17 9.36 -31.61 -16.84
CA ILE A 17 10.08 -30.33 -16.78
C ILE A 17 11.04 -30.33 -15.57
N TYR A 18 10.68 -31.09 -14.54
CA TYR A 18 11.47 -31.31 -13.34
C TYR A 18 12.75 -32.11 -13.59
N ALA A 19 12.71 -33.16 -14.42
CA ALA A 19 13.88 -33.94 -14.79
C ALA A 19 14.85 -33.13 -15.66
N ALA A 20 14.30 -32.30 -16.57
CA ALA A 20 15.10 -31.40 -17.42
C ALA A 20 15.88 -30.35 -16.61
N LEU A 21 15.33 -29.93 -15.46
CA LEU A 21 15.96 -28.98 -14.54
C LEU A 21 16.89 -29.65 -13.52
N GLY A 22 17.06 -30.98 -13.58
CA GLY A 22 17.81 -31.76 -12.59
C GLY A 22 17.19 -31.69 -11.18
N LEU A 23 15.92 -31.32 -11.08
CA LEU A 23 15.20 -31.14 -9.84
C LEU A 23 14.40 -32.42 -9.55
N ASN A 24 14.86 -33.23 -8.61
CA ASN A 24 14.03 -34.32 -8.10
C ASN A 24 12.84 -33.72 -7.34
N THR A 25 11.63 -33.83 -7.90
CA THR A 25 10.40 -33.53 -7.18
C THR A 25 10.12 -34.66 -6.19
N PRO A 26 10.04 -34.39 -4.88
CA PRO A 26 9.68 -35.42 -3.93
C PRO A 26 8.16 -35.59 -3.97
N VAL A 27 7.67 -36.49 -4.82
CA VAL A 27 6.33 -37.07 -4.66
C VAL A 27 6.44 -38.58 -4.45
N GLY A 28 6.31 -38.95 -3.17
CA GLY A 28 5.72 -40.21 -2.75
C GLY A 28 6.62 -41.42 -2.52
N ASP A 29 6.58 -41.90 -1.27
CA ASP A 29 6.74 -43.29 -0.81
C ASP A 29 8.17 -43.89 -0.77
N ASP A 30 8.79 -43.93 0.42
CA ASP A 30 9.06 -45.20 1.10
C ASP A 30 9.70 -44.95 2.49
N ALA A 31 9.40 -45.86 3.41
CA ALA A 31 9.92 -45.88 4.76
C ALA A 31 11.40 -46.27 4.83
N ALA A 32 11.97 -46.07 6.03
CA ALA A 32 13.14 -46.76 6.58
C ALA A 32 14.55 -46.14 6.40
N SER A 33 15.04 -45.66 7.55
CA SER A 33 16.32 -46.02 8.18
C SER A 33 17.61 -45.38 7.66
N ALA A 34 18.21 -44.51 8.48
CA ALA A 34 19.63 -44.56 8.81
C ALA A 34 19.97 -43.62 10.00
N SER A 35 20.27 -44.21 11.15
CA SER A 35 21.22 -43.61 12.11
C SER A 35 22.61 -44.20 11.83
N PRO A 36 23.70 -43.43 11.98
CA PRO A 36 24.64 -43.76 13.06
C PRO A 36 25.33 -42.54 13.72
N ALA A 37 25.28 -42.49 15.07
CA ALA A 37 26.37 -42.37 16.07
C ALA A 37 27.54 -41.31 15.92
N PRO A 38 28.37 -41.04 16.96
CA PRO A 38 28.35 -39.77 17.69
C PRO A 38 29.72 -39.04 17.85
N LEU A 39 29.68 -37.87 18.50
CA LEU A 39 30.74 -37.18 19.26
C LEU A 39 31.96 -36.60 18.51
N LEU A 40 31.89 -35.30 18.21
CA LEU A 40 33.00 -34.37 18.40
C LEU A 40 32.47 -33.06 19.00
N ASP A 41 32.89 -32.79 20.24
CA ASP A 41 32.87 -31.51 20.95
C ASP A 41 33.08 -30.30 20.02
N ALA A 42 31.99 -29.69 19.59
CA ALA A 42 32.03 -28.37 19.01
C ALA A 42 31.09 -27.52 19.86
N TYR A 43 31.70 -26.81 20.82
CA TYR A 43 31.19 -25.60 21.45
C TYR A 43 29.92 -25.10 20.78
N ASP A 44 28.77 -25.43 21.37
CA ASP A 44 27.48 -24.97 20.88
C ASP A 44 27.26 -23.56 21.45
N PRO A 45 27.38 -22.50 20.64
CA PRO A 45 27.17 -21.13 21.10
C PRO A 45 25.72 -20.89 21.57
N LEU A 46 24.79 -21.80 21.27
CA LEU A 46 23.43 -21.78 21.78
C LEU A 46 23.34 -22.28 23.23
N ALA A 47 24.23 -23.18 23.67
CA ALA A 47 24.25 -23.69 25.04
C ALA A 47 24.71 -22.62 26.04
N ALA A 48 25.61 -21.72 25.62
CA ALA A 48 26.04 -20.57 26.43
C ALA A 48 24.95 -19.49 26.58
N PHE A 49 23.89 -19.54 25.76
CA PHE A 49 22.73 -18.65 25.85
C PHE A 49 21.57 -19.26 26.64
N MET A 50 21.47 -20.60 26.71
CA MET A 50 20.38 -21.28 27.44
C MET A 50 20.66 -21.55 28.92
N ASP A 51 21.92 -21.40 29.40
CA ASP A 51 22.27 -21.66 30.81
C ASP A 51 22.05 -20.42 31.74
N ASP A 52 21.77 -19.24 31.17
CA ASP A 52 21.54 -17.99 31.91
C ASP A 52 20.04 -17.60 32.02
N GLU A 53 19.10 -18.55 31.81
CA GLU A 53 17.65 -18.30 31.88
C GLU A 53 16.88 -19.20 32.88
N ASP A 54 17.50 -19.58 34.00
CA ASP A 54 16.73 -20.07 35.16
C ASP A 54 16.64 -18.98 36.24
N GLU A 55 15.62 -18.13 36.11
CA GLU A 55 14.71 -17.71 37.20
C GLU A 55 13.87 -16.48 36.76
N ASN A 56 12.78 -16.73 36.01
CA ASN A 56 11.42 -16.32 36.40
C ASN A 56 10.45 -16.45 35.21
N LEU A 57 9.84 -17.64 35.12
CA LEU A 57 8.72 -17.96 34.27
C LEU A 57 7.49 -17.09 34.62
N GLN A 58 7.22 -16.00 33.89
CA GLN A 58 5.93 -15.33 33.99
C GLN A 58 5.45 -14.76 32.64
N GLY A 59 4.66 -15.56 31.94
CA GLY A 59 3.69 -15.08 30.94
C GLY A 59 4.19 -15.15 29.50
N GLY A 60 3.80 -16.21 28.79
CA GLY A 60 4.06 -16.33 27.36
C GLY A 60 3.22 -15.34 26.54
N GLU A 61 3.86 -14.68 25.59
CA GLU A 61 3.20 -14.03 24.47
C GLU A 61 4.03 -14.28 23.21
N GLY A 62 3.34 -14.69 22.15
CA GLY A 62 3.93 -15.21 20.94
C GLY A 62 4.86 -14.22 20.24
N MET A 63 5.85 -14.81 19.55
CA MET A 63 6.68 -14.22 18.51
C MET A 63 5.83 -13.77 17.29
N PHE A 64 4.84 -12.90 17.48
CA PHE A 64 4.30 -12.06 16.43
C PHE A 64 4.94 -10.69 16.63
N ALA A 65 5.88 -10.34 15.75
CA ALA A 65 6.31 -8.95 15.64
C ALA A 65 5.04 -8.09 15.53
N PRO A 66 4.87 -7.04 16.36
CA PRO A 66 3.73 -6.16 16.19
C PRO A 66 3.78 -5.65 14.76
N SER A 67 2.72 -5.90 13.99
CA SER A 67 2.52 -5.22 12.71
C SER A 67 2.77 -3.73 12.95
N PRO A 68 3.56 -3.04 12.11
CA PRO A 68 3.79 -1.62 12.34
C PRO A 68 2.43 -0.94 12.36
N THR A 69 1.99 -0.49 13.53
CA THR A 69 0.78 0.32 13.66
C THR A 69 1.13 1.66 13.05
N ILE A 70 0.90 1.79 11.75
CA ILE A 70 1.12 3.03 11.00
C ILE A 70 0.25 4.09 11.70
N SER A 71 0.88 5.13 12.24
CA SER A 71 0.15 6.20 12.94
C SER A 71 -0.70 7.00 11.96
N GLU A 72 -1.86 7.49 12.40
CA GLU A 72 -2.78 8.26 11.55
C GLU A 72 -2.08 9.47 10.91
N GLU A 73 -1.20 10.16 11.65
CA GLU A 73 -0.35 11.25 11.15
C GLU A 73 0.53 10.83 9.95
N THR A 74 1.02 9.59 9.94
CA THR A 74 1.81 9.05 8.81
C THR A 74 0.92 8.78 7.60
N ILE A 75 -0.30 8.28 7.82
CA ILE A 75 -1.28 8.04 6.75
C ILE A 75 -1.71 9.37 6.12
N GLU A 76 -1.99 10.39 6.93
CA GLU A 76 -2.34 11.73 6.49
C GLU A 76 -1.22 12.38 5.68
N SER A 77 0.04 12.24 6.13
CA SER A 77 1.22 12.74 5.41
C SER A 77 1.45 12.03 4.07
N LEU A 78 1.22 10.71 4.02
CA LEU A 78 1.29 9.92 2.79
C LEU A 78 0.18 10.31 1.81
N LEU A 79 -1.07 10.44 2.29
CA LEU A 79 -2.19 10.93 1.50
C LEU A 79 -1.93 12.35 1.00
N ALA A 80 -1.33 13.22 1.82
CA ALA A 80 -1.00 14.58 1.43
C ALA A 80 0.04 14.59 0.31
N THR A 81 1.09 13.79 0.45
CA THR A 81 2.11 13.63 -0.58
C THR A 81 1.52 13.09 -1.89
N LEU A 82 0.61 12.12 -1.81
CA LEU A 82 -0.02 11.51 -2.97
C LEU A 82 -1.03 12.46 -3.62
N ALA A 83 -1.88 13.14 -2.85
CA ALA A 83 -2.78 14.16 -3.37
C ALA A 83 -2.00 15.31 -4.02
N ARG A 84 -0.83 15.69 -3.48
CA ARG A 84 0.06 16.69 -4.08
C ARG A 84 0.59 16.26 -5.44
N ASP A 85 0.90 14.97 -5.62
CA ASP A 85 1.32 14.42 -6.92
C ASP A 85 0.18 14.44 -7.94
N LEU A 86 -1.04 14.12 -7.50
CA LEU A 86 -2.24 14.14 -8.34
C LEU A 86 -2.74 15.56 -8.66
N LEU A 87 -2.37 16.55 -7.85
CA LEU A 87 -2.73 17.95 -8.02
C LEU A 87 -1.82 18.64 -9.03
N ASP A 88 -2.38 18.99 -10.17
CA ASP A 88 -1.66 19.71 -11.21
C ASP A 88 -1.50 21.20 -10.85
N HIS A 89 -0.28 21.59 -10.47
CA HIS A 89 0.05 22.97 -10.07
C HIS A 89 -0.23 24.00 -11.17
N GLU A 90 0.06 23.66 -12.42
CA GLU A 90 -0.15 24.56 -13.56
C GLU A 90 -1.64 24.82 -13.78
N ARG A 91 -2.47 23.76 -13.71
CA ARG A 91 -3.94 23.90 -13.84
C ARG A 91 -4.55 24.71 -12.71
N LEU A 92 -4.10 24.49 -11.47
CA LEU A 92 -4.60 25.23 -10.31
C LEU A 92 -4.19 26.72 -10.36
N SER A 93 -2.92 27.00 -10.69
CA SER A 93 -2.42 28.37 -10.79
C SER A 93 -3.06 29.15 -11.94
N ALA A 94 -3.30 28.49 -13.09
CA ALA A 94 -4.06 29.06 -14.19
C ALA A 94 -5.50 29.42 -13.79
N SER A 95 -6.14 28.56 -12.98
CA SER A 95 -7.51 28.79 -12.50
C SER A 95 -7.60 29.98 -11.53
N LEU A 96 -6.53 30.28 -10.81
CA LEU A 96 -6.51 31.33 -9.78
C LEU A 96 -6.11 32.72 -10.29
N SER A 97 -5.77 32.92 -11.57
CA SER A 97 -5.45 34.23 -12.18
C SER A 97 -4.57 35.12 -11.28
N GLY A 98 -3.38 34.63 -10.92
CA GLY A 98 -2.38 35.40 -10.17
C GLY A 98 -2.24 35.07 -8.67
N GLY A 99 -2.86 33.98 -8.21
CA GLY A 99 -2.60 33.43 -6.87
C GLY A 99 -1.33 32.58 -6.84
N ARG A 100 -0.48 32.78 -5.83
CA ARG A 100 0.66 31.91 -5.57
C ARG A 100 0.19 30.74 -4.71
N ILE A 101 0.28 29.54 -5.26
CA ILE A 101 -0.15 28.31 -4.57
C ILE A 101 1.05 27.69 -3.91
N ASP A 102 0.94 27.45 -2.61
CA ASP A 102 1.98 26.76 -1.85
C ASP A 102 1.61 25.28 -1.71
N MET A 103 2.19 24.45 -2.59
CA MET A 103 1.90 23.00 -2.63
C MET A 103 2.49 22.23 -1.45
N ASP A 104 3.49 22.80 -0.77
CA ASP A 104 4.09 22.19 0.41
C ASP A 104 3.19 22.37 1.64
N SER A 105 2.38 23.42 1.66
CA SER A 105 1.37 23.66 2.68
C SER A 105 0.11 22.78 2.57
N LEU A 106 0.09 21.77 1.70
CA LEU A 106 -1.03 20.84 1.58
C LEU A 106 -1.10 19.92 2.79
N THR A 107 -2.25 19.91 3.46
CA THR A 107 -2.48 19.12 4.68
C THR A 107 -3.77 18.35 4.55
N ILE A 108 -3.79 17.14 5.12
CA ILE A 108 -4.97 16.29 5.19
C ILE A 108 -5.24 16.00 6.66
N GLU A 109 -6.48 16.19 7.08
CA GLU A 109 -6.94 15.91 8.44
C GLU A 109 -8.10 14.91 8.37
N ARG A 110 -7.98 13.80 9.09
CA ARG A 110 -9.05 12.81 9.23
C ARG A 110 -9.96 13.17 10.41
N ASP A 111 -11.24 13.30 10.13
CA ASP A 111 -12.31 13.48 11.11
C ASP A 111 -13.29 12.30 11.02
N ARG A 112 -13.03 11.22 11.77
CA ARG A 112 -13.84 9.99 11.82
C ARG A 112 -14.08 9.37 10.42
N GLU A 113 -15.18 9.75 9.79
CA GLU A 113 -15.66 9.30 8.48
C GLU A 113 -15.43 10.35 7.39
N ALA A 114 -14.79 11.48 7.69
CA ALA A 114 -14.49 12.56 6.76
C ALA A 114 -12.98 12.79 6.66
N TYR A 115 -12.49 13.07 5.47
CA TYR A 115 -11.15 13.55 5.22
C TYR A 115 -11.22 14.98 4.72
N HIS A 116 -10.46 15.86 5.35
CA HIS A 116 -10.37 17.29 5.03
C HIS A 116 -9.00 17.56 4.40
N LEU A 117 -8.98 17.86 3.11
CA LEU A 117 -7.77 18.34 2.44
C LEU A 117 -7.80 19.87 2.42
N SER A 118 -6.73 20.50 2.89
CA SER A 118 -6.60 21.95 2.88
C SER A 118 -5.26 22.39 2.29
N LEU A 119 -5.29 23.52 1.59
CA LEU A 119 -4.16 24.07 0.84
C LEU A 119 -4.07 25.57 1.11
N ILE A 120 -2.86 26.14 1.19
CA ILE A 120 -2.69 27.60 1.34
C ILE A 120 -2.43 28.24 -0.03
N VAL A 121 -3.18 29.29 -0.33
CA VAL A 121 -3.07 30.08 -1.56
C VAL A 121 -2.92 31.56 -1.19
N ASP A 122 -1.81 32.18 -1.58
CA ASP A 122 -1.61 33.63 -1.43
C ASP A 122 -2.19 34.38 -2.63
N MET A 123 -3.19 35.23 -2.38
CA MET A 123 -3.82 36.08 -3.37
C MET A 123 -3.40 37.55 -3.18
N GLY A 124 -2.12 37.85 -3.45
CA GLY A 124 -1.63 39.23 -3.42
C GLY A 124 -1.58 39.82 -2.01
N GLY A 125 -1.12 39.02 -1.04
CA GLY A 125 -1.01 39.41 0.37
C GLY A 125 -2.16 38.95 1.27
N GLN A 126 -3.15 38.23 0.71
CA GLN A 126 -4.19 37.55 1.48
C GLN A 126 -4.07 36.04 1.29
N ALA A 127 -3.65 35.36 2.36
CA ALA A 127 -3.64 33.91 2.43
C ALA A 127 -5.08 33.39 2.57
N ILE A 128 -5.52 32.63 1.58
CA ILE A 128 -6.80 31.92 1.57
C ILE A 128 -6.49 30.44 1.71
N LYS A 129 -7.24 29.76 2.59
CA LYS A 129 -7.10 28.33 2.84
C LYS A 129 -8.32 27.59 2.24
N PRO A 130 -8.35 27.32 0.92
CA PRO A 130 -9.36 26.41 0.37
C PRO A 130 -9.27 25.04 1.04
N PHE A 131 -10.43 24.44 1.27
CA PHE A 131 -10.55 23.09 1.79
C PHE A 131 -11.55 22.29 0.96
N ALA A 132 -11.34 20.99 0.89
CA ALA A 132 -12.21 20.01 0.28
C ALA A 132 -12.44 18.88 1.28
N THR A 133 -13.68 18.40 1.35
CA THR A 133 -14.05 17.30 2.26
C THR A 133 -14.50 16.10 1.43
N VAL A 134 -14.01 14.91 1.77
CA VAL A 134 -14.46 13.64 1.21
C VAL A 134 -14.93 12.76 2.37
N LEU A 135 -16.12 12.18 2.23
CA LEU A 135 -16.75 11.32 3.23
C LEU A 135 -16.56 9.85 2.84
N ALA A 136 -16.31 9.00 3.82
CA ALA A 136 -16.43 7.56 3.72
C ALA A 136 -17.90 7.20 3.91
N VAL A 137 -18.59 6.80 2.84
CA VAL A 137 -19.99 6.38 2.90
C VAL A 137 -20.05 4.92 2.48
N GLU A 138 -20.38 4.05 3.43
CA GLU A 138 -20.48 2.59 3.25
C GLU A 138 -19.17 1.97 2.72
N ASP A 139 -19.07 1.81 1.40
CA ASP A 139 -17.94 1.20 0.68
C ASP A 139 -17.30 2.17 -0.33
N ALA A 140 -17.78 3.41 -0.40
CA ALA A 140 -17.37 4.40 -1.39
C ALA A 140 -16.93 5.73 -0.78
N TRP A 141 -15.94 6.35 -1.42
CA TRP A 141 -15.49 7.71 -1.12
C TRP A 141 -16.40 8.73 -1.81
N GLN A 142 -17.19 9.48 -1.04
CA GLN A 142 -18.11 10.49 -1.56
C GLN A 142 -17.54 11.91 -1.37
N PRO A 143 -17.15 12.62 -2.45
CA PRO A 143 -16.73 14.01 -2.34
C PRO A 143 -17.90 14.91 -1.97
N MET A 144 -17.69 15.81 -1.01
CA MET A 144 -18.71 16.79 -0.61
C MET A 144 -18.87 17.83 -1.72
N ALA A 145 -20.11 18.24 -2.00
CA ALA A 145 -20.37 19.28 -3.00
C ALA A 145 -19.86 20.65 -2.53
N ALA A 146 -19.36 21.45 -3.49
CA ALA A 146 -18.89 22.80 -3.20
C ALA A 146 -20.00 23.62 -2.50
N PRO A 147 -19.67 24.39 -1.44
CA PRO A 147 -20.66 25.21 -0.76
C PRO A 147 -21.27 26.23 -1.73
N LYS A 148 -22.59 26.47 -1.62
CA LYS A 148 -23.36 27.30 -2.57
C LYS A 148 -22.87 28.76 -2.68
N GLY A 149 -22.06 29.22 -1.73
CA GLY A 149 -21.42 30.54 -1.72
C GLY A 149 -20.00 30.57 -2.30
N LEU A 150 -19.48 29.46 -2.82
CA LEU A 150 -18.12 29.42 -3.37
C LEU A 150 -18.06 30.22 -4.68
N HIS A 151 -17.15 31.20 -4.71
CA HIS A 151 -16.88 32.01 -5.88
C HIS A 151 -16.52 31.14 -7.10
N THR A 152 -17.00 31.51 -8.29
CA THR A 152 -16.79 30.75 -9.53
C THR A 152 -15.32 30.45 -9.83
N ARG A 153 -14.38 31.32 -9.42
CA ARG A 153 -12.93 31.08 -9.57
C ARG A 153 -12.40 29.93 -8.71
N TRP A 154 -13.04 29.63 -7.58
CA TRP A 154 -12.62 28.61 -6.63
C TRP A 154 -13.28 27.26 -6.85
N LYS A 155 -14.38 27.22 -7.63
CA LYS A 155 -15.01 25.96 -8.05
C LYS A 155 -14.02 24.96 -8.67
N PRO A 156 -13.22 25.33 -9.69
CA PRO A 156 -12.27 24.38 -10.28
C PRO A 156 -11.18 23.94 -9.30
N VAL A 157 -10.76 24.82 -8.38
CA VAL A 157 -9.79 24.48 -7.33
C VAL A 157 -10.39 23.47 -6.37
N TYR A 158 -11.61 23.71 -5.90
CA TYR A 158 -12.33 22.80 -5.02
C TYR A 158 -12.56 21.44 -5.67
N GLU A 159 -13.00 21.41 -6.94
CA GLU A 159 -13.20 20.16 -7.68
C GLU A 159 -11.89 19.38 -7.87
N ALA A 160 -10.79 20.06 -8.15
CA ALA A 160 -9.47 19.43 -8.25
C ALA A 160 -9.01 18.86 -6.90
N LEU A 161 -9.20 19.59 -5.80
CA LEU A 161 -8.87 19.11 -4.44
C LEU A 161 -9.72 17.91 -4.05
N CYS A 162 -11.04 17.94 -4.31
CA CYS A 162 -11.93 16.81 -4.09
C CYS A 162 -11.49 15.60 -4.93
N LYS A 163 -11.21 15.78 -6.21
CA LYS A 163 -10.77 14.70 -7.09
C LYS A 163 -9.46 14.07 -6.58
N ALA A 164 -8.47 14.90 -6.27
CA ALA A 164 -7.17 14.42 -5.78
C ALA A 164 -7.32 13.67 -4.45
N LEU A 165 -8.16 14.16 -3.54
CA LEU A 165 -8.43 13.48 -2.27
C LEU A 165 -9.16 12.15 -2.48
N THR A 166 -10.20 12.11 -3.31
CA THR A 166 -10.93 10.88 -3.62
C THR A 166 -10.03 9.84 -4.30
N GLU A 167 -9.20 10.27 -5.23
CA GLU A 167 -8.25 9.38 -5.92
C GLU A 167 -7.18 8.90 -4.95
N ALA A 168 -6.66 9.76 -4.08
CA ALA A 168 -5.71 9.38 -3.06
C ALA A 168 -6.26 8.36 -2.05
N LEU A 169 -7.50 8.57 -1.59
CA LEU A 169 -8.20 7.63 -0.72
C LEU A 169 -8.51 6.31 -1.43
N SER A 170 -8.83 6.36 -2.73
CA SER A 170 -9.03 5.14 -3.54
C SER A 170 -7.75 4.31 -3.66
N HIS A 171 -6.57 4.96 -3.68
CA HIS A 171 -5.28 4.28 -3.63
C HIS A 171 -4.96 3.65 -2.27
N GLN A 172 -5.48 4.21 -1.17
CA GLN A 172 -5.33 3.64 0.18
C GLN A 172 -6.16 2.36 0.36
N GLY A 173 -7.31 2.26 -0.32
CA GLY A 173 -8.22 1.12 -0.25
C GLY A 173 -9.69 1.54 -0.12
N ARG A 174 -10.60 0.56 -0.03
CA ARG A 174 -11.99 0.84 0.36
C ARG A 174 -12.02 1.43 1.77
N PRO A 175 -12.93 2.39 2.06
CA PRO A 175 -13.16 2.80 3.44
C PRO A 175 -13.49 1.54 4.22
N SER A 176 -12.59 1.13 5.11
CA SER A 176 -12.72 -0.15 5.79
C SER A 176 -14.02 -0.13 6.58
N SER A 177 -14.92 -1.05 6.21
CA SER A 177 -16.10 -1.38 7.01
C SER A 177 -15.59 -1.83 8.37
N LEU A 178 -15.67 -0.92 9.35
CA LEU A 178 -15.43 -1.20 10.76
C LEU A 178 -16.54 -2.10 11.28
#